data_AF-A0A8T0UPQ2-F1
#
_entry.id   AF-A0A8T0UPQ2-F1
#
_cell.length_a   1.000
_cell.length_b   1.000
_cell.length_c   1.000
_cell.angle_alpha   90.00
_cell.angle_beta   90.00
_cell.angle_gamma   90.00
#
_symmetry.space_group_name_H-M   'P 1'
#
loop_
_entity.id
_entity.type
_entity.pdbx_description
1 polymer ?
#
loop_
_entity_poly.entity_id
_entity_poly.type
_entity_poly.pdbx_seq_one_letter_code
_entity_poly.pdbx_strand_id
1 'polypeptide(L)' 'MGKAKRASIFIRLVSAAGTGFFYVKRKNPRRITEKLEFRKYDPRVNKHVLFTEAKMK' A
#
# COMPACT_ATOMS: atom_id res chain seq x y z
N MET A 1 -2.10 -33.17 -0.08
CA MET A 1 -1.39 -31.95 0.37
C MET A 1 -2.21 -30.72 0.01
N GLY A 2 -2.85 -30.10 0.99
CA GLY A 2 -3.73 -28.94 0.78
C GLY A 2 -2.96 -27.71 0.29
N LYS A 3 -3.50 -27.01 -0.71
CA LYS A 3 -2.87 -25.81 -1.27
C LYS A 3 -2.66 -24.76 -0.19
N ALA A 4 -1.40 -24.39 0.08
CA ALA A 4 -1.08 -23.26 0.93
C ALA A 4 -1.65 -21.98 0.29
N LYS A 5 -2.74 -21.44 0.85
CA LYS A 5 -3.27 -20.13 0.46
C LYS A 5 -2.14 -19.10 0.63
N ARG A 6 -1.78 -18.40 -0.45
CA ARG A 6 -0.77 -17.32 -0.41
C ARG A 6 -1.19 -16.32 0.67
N ALA A 7 -0.41 -16.26 1.74
CA ALA A 7 -0.69 -15.38 2.87
C ALA A 7 -0.44 -13.91 2.50
N SER A 8 0.28 -13.62 1.43
CA SER A 8 0.59 -12.26 1.00
C SER A 8 -0.44 -11.72 0.01
N ILE A 9 -1.00 -10.55 0.32
CA ILE A 9 -1.85 -9.76 -0.56
C ILE A 9 -1.07 -8.57 -1.11
N PHE A 10 -1.47 -8.09 -2.29
CA PHE A 10 -1.01 -6.80 -2.78
C PHE A 10 -1.95 -5.70 -2.31
N ILE A 11 -1.38 -4.59 -1.90
CA ILE A 11 -2.07 -3.38 -1.46
C ILE A 11 -1.56 -2.20 -2.27
N ARG A 12 -2.39 -1.17 -2.40
CA ARG A 12 -1.99 0.10 -2.99
C ARG A 12 -1.76 1.09 -1.87
N LEU A 13 -0.66 1.83 -1.93
CA LEU A 13 -0.41 2.98 -1.09
C LEU A 13 -0.75 4.20 -1.93
N VAL A 14 -1.83 4.90 -1.60
CA VAL A 14 -2.35 6.04 -2.36
C VAL A 14 -1.81 7.34 -1.76
N SER A 15 -1.31 8.23 -2.62
CA SER A 15 -0.85 9.56 -2.20
C SER A 15 -2.01 10.38 -1.63
N ALA A 16 -1.85 10.86 -0.39
CA ALA A 16 -2.81 11.76 0.25
C ALA A 16 -2.86 13.15 -0.40
N ALA A 17 -1.89 13.48 -1.28
CA ALA A 17 -1.89 14.73 -2.03
C ALA A 17 -2.90 14.74 -3.20
N GLY A 18 -3.69 13.68 -3.38
CA GLY A 18 -4.77 13.65 -4.38
C GLY A 18 -4.28 13.57 -5.83
N THR A 19 -2.99 13.32 -6.05
CA THR A 19 -2.39 13.29 -7.38
C THR A 19 -2.75 12.05 -8.20
N GLY A 20 -3.36 11.03 -7.59
CA GLY A 20 -3.64 9.74 -8.21
C GLY A 20 -2.40 8.82 -8.33
N PHE A 21 -1.23 9.26 -7.85
CA PHE A 21 -0.05 8.40 -7.78
C PHE A 21 -0.19 7.38 -6.63
N PHE A 22 0.26 6.15 -6.89
CA PHE A 22 0.21 5.09 -5.89
C PHE A 22 1.39 4.13 -6.05
N TYR A 23 1.83 3.57 -4.93
CA TYR A 23 2.76 2.45 -4.92
C TYR A 23 2.02 1.14 -4.75
N VAL A 24 2.55 0.06 -5.32
CA VAL A 24 2.08 -1.30 -5.04
C VAL A 24 3.03 -1.93 -4.03
N LYS A 25 2.49 -2.49 -2.95
CA LYS A 25 3.27 -3.18 -1.92
C LYS A 25 2.65 -4.52 -1.60
N ARG A 26 3.50 -5.51 -1.32
CA ARG A 26 3.07 -6.81 -0.80
C ARG A 26 2.98 -6.75 0.73
N LYS A 27 1.82 -7.12 1.29
CA LYS A 27 1.56 -7.18 2.73
C LYS A 27 1.09 -8.56 3.12
N ASN A 28 1.48 -9.04 4.30
CA ASN A 28 0.90 -10.24 4.90
C ASN A 28 -0.14 -9.79 5.95
N PRO A 29 -1.45 -9.89 5.67
CA PRO A 29 -2.51 -9.40 6.54
C PRO A 29 -2.61 -10.21 7.84
N ARG A 30 -1.98 -11.39 7.93
CA ARG A 30 -1.88 -12.16 9.18
C ARG A 30 -0.91 -11.57 10.18
N ARG A 31 0.13 -10.88 9.71
CA ARG A 31 1.17 -10.27 10.56
C ARG A 31 0.91 -8.79 10.79
N ILE A 32 0.34 -8.10 9.81
CA ILE A 32 0.04 -6.67 9.88
C ILE A 32 -1.45 -6.52 9.58
N THR A 33 -2.24 -6.31 10.62
CA THR A 33 -3.70 -6.15 10.52
C THR A 33 -4.11 -4.70 10.32
N GLU A 34 -3.31 -3.76 10.84
CA GLU A 34 -3.57 -2.32 10.78
C GLU A 34 -3.31 -1.75 9.39
N LYS A 35 -3.92 -0.60 9.09
CA LYS A 35 -3.67 0.14 7.84
C LYS A 35 -2.26 0.71 7.86
N LEU A 36 -1.54 0.53 6.76
CA LEU A 36 -0.20 1.09 6.62
C LEU A 36 -0.25 2.54 6.16
N GLU A 37 0.53 3.38 6.84
CA GLU A 37 0.75 4.77 6.48
C GLU A 37 2.25 5.04 6.38
N PHE A 38 2.68 5.68 5.30
CA PHE A 38 4.10 5.98 5.08
C PHE A 38 4.28 7.36 4.49
N ARG A 39 5.29 8.11 4.93
CA ARG A 39 5.80 9.25 4.18
C ARG A 39 6.70 8.77 3.06
N LYS A 40 6.31 9.02 1.81
CA LYS A 40 7.07 8.66 0.60
C LYS A 40 7.05 9.80 -0.38
N TYR A 41 8.01 9.79 -1.31
CA TYR A 41 8.07 10.76 -2.38
C TYR A 41 6.91 10.58 -3.36
N ASP A 42 6.22 11.67 -3.69
CA ASP A 42 5.28 11.71 -4.81
C ASP A 42 5.92 12.51 -5.96
N PRO A 43 6.25 11.87 -7.10
CA PRO A 43 6.88 12.54 -8.24
C PRO A 43 5.94 13.55 -8.93
N ARG A 44 4.63 13.53 -8.64
CA ARG A 44 3.69 14.52 -9.21
C ARG A 44 3.72 15.84 -8.44
N VAL A 45 4.07 15.83 -7.15
CA VAL A 45 4.19 17.04 -6.31
C VAL A 45 5.66 17.39 -6.03
N ASN A 46 6.59 16.52 -6.41
CA ASN A 46 8.02 16.61 -6.12
C ASN A 46 8.32 16.74 -4.61
N LYS A 47 7.49 16.13 -3.75
CA LYS A 47 7.59 16.24 -2.28
C LYS A 47 7.31 14.90 -1.61
N HIS A 48 7.81 14.75 -0.39
CA HIS A 48 7.42 13.62 0.47
C HIS A 48 6.07 13.90 1.10
N VAL A 49 5.09 13.08 0.79
CA VAL A 49 3.72 13.19 1.27
C VAL A 49 3.30 11.91 1.99
N LEU A 50 2.20 11.97 2.73
CA LEU A 50 1.63 10.79 3.36
C LEU A 50 1.00 9.90 2.29
N PHE A 51 1.26 8.61 2.37
CA PHE A 51 0.63 7.57 1.56
C PHE A 51 -0.15 6.63 2.48
N THR A 52 -1.42 6.40 2.15
CA THR A 52 -2.32 5.57 2.95
C THR A 52 -2.68 4.28 2.21
N GLU A 53 -2.87 3.19 2.96
CA GLU A 53 -3.26 1.90 2.41
C GLU A 53 -4.70 1.91 1.86
N ALA A 54 -4.82 1.56 0.59
CA ALA A 54 -6.08 1.26 -0.09
C ALA A 54 -6.08 -0.19 -0.57
N LYS A 55 -7.27 -0.80 -0.52
CA LYS A 55 -7.48 -2.17 -0.98
C LYS A 55 -7.28 -2.24 -2.51
N MET A 56 -6.48 -3.20 -2.95
CA MET A 56 -6.40 -3.53 -4.38
C MET A 56 -7.65 -4.35 -4.74
N LYS A 57 -8.40 -3.89 -5.75
CA LYS A 57 -9.56 -4.62 -6.28
C LYS A 57 -9.10 -5.68 -7.26
#